data_AF-A0A7Y4QML4-F1
#
_entry.id   AF-A0A7Y4QML4-F1
#
_cell.length_a   1.000
_cell.length_b   1.000
_cell.length_c   1.000
_cell.angle_alpha   90.00
_cell.angle_beta   90.00
_cell.angle_gamma   90.00
#
_symmetry.space_group_name_H-M   'P 1'
#
loop_
_entity.id
_entity.type
_entity.pdbx_description
1 polymer ?
#
loop_
_entity_poly.entity_id
_entity_poly.type
_entity_poly.pdbx_seq_one_letter_code
_entity_poly.pdbx_strand_id
1 'polypeptide(L)'
;EVKDMHEWLVQIKVRSPKAGVQSLGHEIVTYHESCHLTHGQKVVSQPRQLLQAIPGLKLVGLPEASWCCGSAGIYNLTQPEMANDLLARKIKHIRSTGATTVATGNPGCLLQLISGAAKEGLQMRVVHPITLLAEAYRVE
;
A
#
# COMPACT_ATOMS: atom_id res chain seq x y z
N GLU A 1 1.36 16.81 19.46
CA GLU A 1 2.05 15.62 18.93
C GLU A 1 1.55 15.39 17.51
N VAL A 2 2.43 15.09 16.55
CA VAL A 2 2.05 14.76 15.17
C VAL A 2 2.00 13.25 15.05
N LYS A 3 0.90 12.70 14.54
CA LYS A 3 0.69 11.25 14.36
C LYS A 3 0.35 10.92 12.94
N ASP A 4 0.80 9.75 12.51
CA ASP A 4 0.33 9.17 11.26
C ASP A 4 -1.13 8.73 11.40
N MET A 5 -1.89 8.81 10.31
CA MET A 5 -3.31 8.45 10.34
C MET A 5 -3.52 6.98 10.70
N HIS A 6 -2.64 6.07 10.26
CA HIS A 6 -2.77 4.65 10.59
C HIS A 6 -2.57 4.41 12.09
N GLU A 7 -1.57 5.06 12.68
CA GLU A 7 -1.31 5.01 14.12
C GLU A 7 -2.49 5.58 14.91
N TRP A 8 -2.96 6.77 14.53
CA TRP A 8 -4.04 7.43 15.21
C TRP A 8 -5.34 6.62 15.21
N LEU A 9 -5.72 6.06 14.07
CA LEU A 9 -6.94 5.25 13.94
C LEU A 9 -6.91 3.97 14.77
N VAL A 10 -5.75 3.32 14.85
CA VAL A 10 -5.55 2.17 15.73
C VAL A 10 -5.63 2.59 17.20
N GLN A 11 -4.99 3.71 17.57
CA GLN A 11 -4.97 4.21 18.94
C GLN A 11 -6.40 4.51 19.46
N ILE A 12 -7.23 5.15 18.65
CA ILE A 12 -8.62 5.48 19.05
C ILE A 12 -9.57 4.28 18.94
N LYS A 13 -9.07 3.12 18.51
CA LYS A 13 -9.87 1.90 18.27
C LYS A 13 -11.04 2.19 17.33
N VAL A 14 -10.72 2.74 16.14
CA VAL A 14 -11.74 3.03 15.12
C VAL A 14 -12.63 1.80 14.91
N ARG A 15 -13.94 2.01 14.87
CA ARG A 15 -14.93 0.95 14.66
C ARG A 15 -14.70 0.31 13.29
N SER A 16 -14.38 -0.98 13.22
CA SER A 16 -14.28 -1.70 11.95
C SER A 16 -15.54 -1.57 11.07
N PRO A 17 -15.37 -1.52 9.73
CA PRO A 17 -16.52 -1.47 8.85
C PRO A 17 -17.38 -2.74 8.93
N LYS A 18 -18.70 -2.59 8.86
CA LYS A 18 -19.68 -3.70 8.97
C LYS A 18 -19.88 -4.43 7.65
N ALA A 19 -19.90 -3.68 6.55
CA ALA A 19 -19.92 -4.21 5.21
C ALA A 19 -18.49 -4.31 4.70
N GLY A 20 -18.20 -5.45 4.09
CA GLY A 20 -16.92 -5.67 3.43
C GLY A 20 -16.94 -5.22 1.98
N VAL A 21 -15.83 -5.47 1.32
CA VAL A 21 -15.64 -5.43 -0.15
C VAL A 21 -16.52 -6.50 -0.86
N GLN A 22 -17.52 -7.09 -0.19
CA GLN A 22 -18.43 -8.09 -0.76
C GLN A 22 -19.27 -7.54 -1.92
N SER A 23 -19.54 -6.22 -1.95
CA SER A 23 -20.11 -5.51 -3.11
C SER A 23 -19.09 -5.14 -4.19
N LEU A 24 -17.80 -5.34 -3.93
CA LEU A 24 -16.65 -4.93 -4.75
C LEU A 24 -15.83 -6.13 -5.29
N GLY A 25 -16.27 -7.37 -5.01
CA GLY A 25 -15.56 -8.61 -5.36
C GLY A 25 -14.45 -8.95 -4.36
N HIS A 26 -14.03 -10.21 -4.29
CA HIS A 26 -12.91 -10.62 -3.43
C HIS A 26 -11.61 -9.91 -3.86
N GLU A 27 -11.27 -8.79 -3.23
CA GLU A 27 -10.08 -8.00 -3.56
C GLU A 27 -8.84 -8.58 -2.86
N ILE A 28 -7.87 -9.05 -3.67
CA ILE A 28 -6.58 -9.52 -3.18
C ILE A 28 -5.64 -8.32 -3.15
N VAL A 29 -5.29 -7.90 -1.93
CA VAL A 29 -4.48 -6.72 -1.67
C VAL A 29 -3.11 -7.15 -1.16
N THR A 30 -2.05 -6.52 -1.64
CA THR A 30 -0.74 -6.58 -1.00
C THR A 30 -0.33 -5.19 -0.50
N TYR A 31 0.55 -5.13 0.50
CA TYR A 31 0.95 -3.87 1.12
C TYR A 31 2.44 -3.60 0.93
N HIS A 32 2.76 -2.47 0.31
CA HIS A 32 4.10 -1.91 0.29
C HIS A 32 4.32 -1.03 1.53
N GLU A 33 5.25 -1.44 2.38
CA GLU A 33 5.65 -0.69 3.56
C GLU A 33 6.51 0.51 3.15
N SER A 34 5.93 1.70 3.24
CA SER A 34 6.65 2.93 2.93
C SER A 34 7.82 3.13 3.91
N CYS A 35 9.04 3.32 3.38
CA CYS A 35 10.26 3.40 4.16
C CYS A 35 10.23 4.47 5.28
N HIS A 36 9.58 5.61 5.03
CA HIS A 36 9.44 6.68 6.03
C HIS A 36 8.55 6.29 7.21
N LEU A 37 7.52 5.46 6.98
CA LEU A 37 6.67 4.91 8.04
C LEU A 37 7.45 3.88 8.86
N THR A 38 8.11 2.93 8.19
CA THR A 38 8.82 1.83 8.85
C THR A 38 10.06 2.32 9.62
N HIS A 39 10.91 3.13 9.00
CA HIS A 39 12.21 3.49 9.56
C HIS A 39 12.16 4.79 10.36
N GLY A 40 11.43 5.79 9.88
CA GLY A 40 11.30 7.10 10.53
C GLY A 40 10.29 7.09 11.66
N GLN A 41 9.02 6.83 11.33
CA GLN A 41 7.90 6.97 12.27
C GLN A 41 7.64 5.72 13.12
N LYS A 42 8.25 4.57 12.77
CA LYS A 42 8.03 3.27 13.41
C LYS A 42 6.56 2.79 13.34
N VAL A 43 5.85 3.23 12.31
CA VAL A 43 4.49 2.80 12.00
C VAL A 43 4.58 1.60 11.05
N VAL A 44 4.46 0.38 11.60
CA VAL A 44 4.74 -0.88 10.88
C VAL A 44 3.52 -1.79 10.83
N SER A 45 2.91 -2.07 11.99
CA SER A 45 1.77 -3.00 12.10
C SER A 45 0.43 -2.31 11.82
N GLN A 46 0.31 -1.03 12.13
CA GLN A 46 -0.94 -0.29 12.12
C GLN A 46 -1.61 -0.23 10.73
N PRO A 47 -0.88 0.02 9.61
CA PRO A 47 -1.49 -0.03 8.29
C PRO A 47 -2.08 -1.41 7.94
N ARG A 48 -1.40 -2.49 8.34
CA ARG A 48 -1.88 -3.87 8.12
C ARG A 48 -3.10 -4.18 8.97
N GLN A 49 -3.09 -3.75 10.23
CA GLN A 49 -4.22 -3.93 11.14
C GLN A 49 -5.49 -3.28 10.57
N LEU A 50 -5.37 -2.08 10.01
CA LEU A 50 -6.50 -1.39 9.38
C LEU A 50 -6.98 -2.09 8.10
N LEU A 51 -6.06 -2.58 7.25
CA LEU A 51 -6.43 -3.35 6.06
C LEU A 51 -7.14 -4.67 6.42
N GLN A 52 -6.64 -5.38 7.43
CA GLN A 52 -7.23 -6.63 7.92
C GLN A 52 -8.58 -6.44 8.61
N ALA A 53 -8.88 -5.23 9.08
CA ALA A 53 -10.18 -4.90 9.68
C ALA A 53 -11.31 -4.75 8.64
N ILE A 54 -10.99 -4.71 7.35
CA ILE A 54 -11.97 -4.58 6.26
C ILE A 54 -12.52 -5.98 5.92
N PRO A 55 -13.82 -6.25 6.10
CA PRO A 55 -14.38 -7.56 5.77
C PRO A 55 -14.22 -7.87 4.28
N GLY A 56 -13.92 -9.13 3.94
CA GLY A 56 -13.78 -9.59 2.55
C GLY A 56 -12.47 -9.21 1.85
N LEU A 57 -11.63 -8.34 2.43
CA LEU A 57 -10.31 -8.01 1.90
C LEU A 57 -9.31 -9.14 2.22
N LYS A 58 -8.66 -9.70 1.19
CA LYS A 58 -7.60 -10.71 1.37
C LYS A 58 -6.23 -10.05 1.30
N LEU A 59 -5.60 -9.81 2.46
CA LEU A 59 -4.25 -9.27 2.53
C LEU A 59 -3.21 -10.38 2.34
N VAL A 60 -2.40 -10.29 1.28
CA VAL A 60 -1.30 -11.21 0.99
C VAL A 60 0.07 -10.56 1.20
N GLY A 61 1.04 -11.34 1.67
CA GLY A 61 2.39 -10.85 1.95
C GLY A 61 3.13 -10.41 0.68
N LEU A 62 3.80 -9.27 0.76
CA LEU A 62 4.71 -8.79 -0.28
C LEU A 62 6.14 -9.21 0.06
N PRO A 63 6.83 -10.00 -0.78
CA PRO A 63 8.26 -10.22 -0.62
C PRO A 63 9.00 -8.89 -0.59
N GLU A 64 9.90 -8.74 0.38
CA GLU A 64 10.67 -7.51 0.61
C GLU A 64 9.78 -6.27 0.78
N ALA A 65 8.66 -6.39 1.50
CA ALA A 65 7.64 -5.33 1.62
C ALA A 65 8.22 -3.93 1.93
N SER A 66 9.20 -3.85 2.85
CA SER A 66 9.91 -2.64 3.29
C SER A 66 11.02 -2.15 2.36
N TRP A 67 11.39 -2.93 1.34
CA TRP A 67 12.39 -2.51 0.38
C TRP A 67 11.89 -1.33 -0.47
N CYS A 68 12.79 -0.37 -0.70
CA CYS A 68 12.49 0.89 -1.37
C CYS A 68 11.85 0.68 -2.75
N CYS A 69 10.87 1.52 -3.09
CA CYS A 69 10.25 1.55 -4.42
C CYS A 69 11.02 2.40 -5.45
N GLY A 70 12.04 3.15 -5.01
CA GLY A 70 12.86 4.02 -5.86
C GLY A 70 12.40 5.49 -5.95
N SER A 71 11.28 5.88 -5.34
CA SER A 71 10.78 7.27 -5.40
C SER A 71 11.65 8.25 -4.59
N ALA A 72 11.75 8.03 -3.27
CA ALA A 72 12.48 8.85 -2.30
C ALA A 72 12.42 10.37 -2.56
N GLY A 73 11.21 10.91 -2.74
CA GLY A 73 10.99 12.33 -3.01
C GLY A 73 11.28 12.66 -4.47
N ILE A 74 12.50 13.13 -4.76
CA ILE A 74 12.97 13.47 -6.12
C ILE A 74 14.01 12.49 -6.66
N TYR A 75 14.33 11.43 -5.92
CA TYR A 75 15.42 10.51 -6.25
C TYR A 75 15.21 9.83 -7.60
N ASN A 76 13.97 9.50 -7.95
CA ASN A 76 13.63 8.98 -9.26
C ASN A 76 13.90 9.95 -10.43
N LEU A 77 13.98 11.25 -10.16
CA LEU A 77 14.34 12.27 -11.15
C LEU A 77 15.86 12.49 -11.21
N THR A 78 16.52 12.49 -10.05
CA THR A 78 17.96 12.78 -9.97
C THR A 78 18.84 11.55 -10.21
N GLN A 79 18.34 10.35 -9.93
CA GLN A 79 19.03 9.06 -10.04
C GLN A 79 18.10 8.02 -10.73
N PRO A 80 17.70 8.26 -11.99
CA PRO A 80 16.65 7.48 -12.65
C PRO A 80 17.02 6.01 -12.87
N GLU A 81 18.28 5.70 -13.17
CA GLU A 81 18.74 4.32 -13.40
C GLU A 81 18.52 3.46 -12.15
N MET A 82 19.10 3.86 -11.02
CA MET A 82 18.96 3.14 -9.75
C MET A 82 17.50 3.09 -9.28
N ALA A 83 16.75 4.18 -9.46
CA ALA A 83 15.32 4.21 -9.11
C ALA A 83 14.50 3.21 -9.95
N ASN A 84 14.83 3.05 -11.23
CA ASN A 84 14.18 2.08 -12.11
C ASN A 84 14.55 0.63 -11.74
N ASP A 85 15.79 0.36 -11.35
CA ASP A 85 16.20 -0.98 -10.89
C ASP A 85 15.44 -1.40 -9.62
N LEU A 86 15.34 -0.49 -8.65
CA LEU A 86 14.56 -0.69 -7.43
C LEU A 86 13.09 -0.93 -7.75
N LEU A 87 12.53 -0.13 -8.67
CA LEU A 87 11.14 -0.26 -9.09
C LEU A 87 10.88 -1.58 -9.80
N ALA A 88 11.72 -1.99 -10.74
CA ALA A 88 11.58 -3.25 -11.48
C ALA A 88 11.58 -4.46 -10.53
N ARG A 89 12.50 -4.48 -9.56
CA ARG A 89 12.53 -5.49 -8.49
C ARG A 89 11.23 -5.49 -7.68
N LYS A 90 10.75 -4.32 -7.27
CA LYS A 90 9.52 -4.18 -6.50
C LYS A 90 8.30 -4.68 -7.28
N ILE A 91 8.15 -4.31 -8.55
CA ILE A 91 7.04 -4.74 -9.40
C ILE A 91 7.07 -6.25 -9.63
N LYS A 92 8.25 -6.87 -9.82
CA LYS A 92 8.39 -8.33 -9.90
C LYS A 92 7.86 -9.03 -8.64
N HIS A 93 8.20 -8.52 -7.46
CA HIS A 93 7.68 -9.08 -6.20
C HIS A 93 6.16 -8.89 -6.07
N ILE A 94 5.66 -7.70 -6.42
CA ILE A 94 4.22 -7.44 -6.41
C ILE A 94 3.48 -8.41 -7.34
N ARG A 95 3.94 -8.58 -8.58
CA ARG A 95 3.37 -9.52 -9.55
C ARG A 95 3.33 -10.95 -9.01
N SER A 96 4.37 -11.37 -8.28
CA SER A 96 4.43 -12.71 -7.68
C SER A 96 3.37 -12.97 -6.61
N THR A 97 2.77 -11.93 -6.03
CA THR A 97 1.72 -12.08 -5.00
C THR A 97 0.36 -12.47 -5.57
N GLY A 98 0.13 -12.25 -6.87
CA GLY A 98 -1.18 -12.39 -7.50
C GLY A 98 -2.22 -11.36 -7.03
N ALA A 99 -1.80 -10.32 -6.29
CA ALA A 99 -2.67 -9.23 -5.88
C ALA A 99 -3.08 -8.38 -7.09
N THR A 100 -4.35 -7.97 -7.12
CA THR A 100 -4.86 -7.00 -8.11
C THR A 100 -4.70 -5.57 -7.61
N THR A 101 -4.45 -5.40 -6.30
CA THR A 101 -4.35 -4.11 -5.63
C THR A 101 -3.11 -4.03 -4.74
N VAL A 102 -2.38 -2.92 -4.81
CA VAL A 102 -1.27 -2.59 -3.89
C VAL A 102 -1.65 -1.39 -3.05
N ALA A 103 -1.65 -1.57 -1.74
CA ALA A 103 -1.79 -0.47 -0.79
C ALA A 103 -0.40 0.08 -0.41
N THR A 104 -0.28 1.41 -0.28
CA THR A 104 0.95 2.09 0.19
C THR A 104 0.64 3.38 0.94
N GLY A 105 1.38 3.65 2.01
CA GLY A 105 1.17 4.81 2.89
C GLY A 105 1.85 6.10 2.44
N ASN A 106 2.41 6.14 1.22
CA ASN A 106 3.19 7.28 0.74
C ASN A 106 2.82 7.66 -0.70
N PRO A 107 2.54 8.93 -0.99
CA PRO A 107 2.14 9.38 -2.33
C PRO A 107 3.27 9.23 -3.38
N GLY A 108 4.52 9.45 -3.00
CA GLY A 108 5.67 9.22 -3.90
C GLY A 108 5.81 7.75 -4.29
N CYS A 109 5.66 6.84 -3.31
CA CYS A 109 5.62 5.41 -3.57
C CYS A 109 4.43 5.04 -4.45
N LEU A 110 3.25 5.63 -4.21
CA LEU A 110 2.05 5.40 -5.02
C LEU A 110 2.30 5.74 -6.50
N LEU A 111 2.79 6.94 -6.79
CA LEU A 111 3.07 7.36 -8.17
C LEU A 111 4.15 6.50 -8.83
N GLN A 112 5.21 6.18 -8.10
CA GLN A 112 6.31 5.34 -8.61
C GLN A 112 5.83 3.92 -8.94
N LEU A 113 5.00 3.33 -8.07
CA LEU A 113 4.42 2.00 -8.31
C LEU A 113 3.43 2.00 -9.47
N ILE A 114 2.61 3.05 -9.63
CA ILE A 114 1.74 3.20 -10.81
C ILE A 114 2.57 3.24 -12.08
N SER A 115 3.65 4.03 -12.10
CA SER A 115 4.56 4.09 -13.25
C SER A 115 5.17 2.72 -13.57
N GLY A 116 5.63 2.00 -12.55
CA GLY A 116 6.21 0.66 -12.72
C GLY A 116 5.19 -0.37 -13.21
N ALA A 117 3.97 -0.35 -12.69
CA ALA A 117 2.88 -1.21 -13.11
C ALA A 117 2.54 -0.99 -14.59
N ALA A 118 2.43 0.28 -14.99
CA ALA A 118 2.13 0.66 -16.38
C ALA A 118 3.23 0.22 -17.35
N LYS A 119 4.51 0.38 -16.97
CA LYS A 119 5.66 -0.07 -17.78
C LYS A 119 5.63 -1.58 -18.03
N GLU A 120 5.20 -2.36 -17.05
CA GLU A 120 5.11 -3.83 -17.12
C GLU A 120 3.76 -4.35 -17.66
N GLY A 121 2.87 -3.44 -18.10
CA GLY A 121 1.53 -3.80 -18.61
C GLY A 121 0.62 -4.47 -17.57
N LEU A 122 0.87 -4.24 -16.29
CA LEU A 122 0.07 -4.81 -15.21
C LEU A 122 -1.20 -3.98 -14.98
N GLN A 123 -2.36 -4.61 -15.08
CA GLN A 123 -3.62 -4.03 -14.63
C GLN A 123 -3.67 -4.12 -13.10
N MET A 124 -3.12 -3.09 -12.45
CA MET A 124 -2.98 -3.05 -11.01
C MET A 124 -3.48 -1.74 -10.43
N ARG A 125 -4.33 -1.84 -9.42
CA ARG A 125 -4.81 -0.71 -8.65
C ARG A 125 -3.80 -0.36 -7.57
N VAL A 126 -3.33 0.89 -7.50
CA VAL A 126 -2.43 1.35 -6.44
C VAL A 126 -3.12 2.44 -5.64
N VAL A 127 -3.29 2.22 -4.33
CA VAL A 127 -4.11 3.07 -3.46
C VAL A 127 -3.50 3.27 -2.09
N HIS A 128 -4.00 4.25 -1.34
CA HIS A 128 -3.68 4.40 0.07
C HIS A 128 -4.53 3.45 0.94
N PRO A 129 -4.03 2.87 2.05
CA PRO A 129 -4.85 2.02 2.93
C PRO A 129 -6.14 2.68 3.40
N ILE A 130 -6.09 3.99 3.66
CA ILE A 130 -7.28 4.78 4.06
C ILE A 130 -8.33 4.87 2.95
N THR A 131 -7.94 4.83 1.68
CA THR A 131 -8.91 4.79 0.57
C THR A 131 -9.74 3.51 0.63
N LEU A 132 -9.10 2.36 0.82
CA LEU A 132 -9.80 1.07 0.95
C LEU A 132 -10.70 1.07 2.19
N LEU A 133 -10.22 1.62 3.31
CA LEU A 133 -11.00 1.73 4.53
C LEU A 133 -12.22 2.64 4.35
N ALA A 134 -12.05 3.79 3.68
CA ALA A 134 -13.14 4.72 3.39
C ALA A 134 -14.17 4.12 2.43
N GLU A 135 -13.75 3.36 1.42
CA GLU A 135 -14.64 2.64 0.51
C GLU A 135 -15.48 1.60 1.25
N ALA A 136 -14.88 0.84 2.16
CA ALA A 136 -15.60 -0.12 2.98
C ALA A 136 -16.68 0.55 3.85
N TYR A 137 -16.39 1.70 4.47
CA TYR A 137 -17.40 2.44 5.24
C TYR A 137 -18.53 3.01 4.38
N ARG A 138 -18.28 3.33 3.11
CA ARG A 138 -19.29 3.95 2.22
C ARG A 138 -20.34 2.97 1.71
N VAL A 139 -20.02 1.67 1.71
CA VAL A 139 -20.90 0.60 1.22
C VAL A 139 -21.69 -0.08 2.34
N GLU A 140 -21.55 0.40 3.57
CA GLU A 140 -22.43 0.09 4.71
C GLU A 140 -23.78 0.79 4.60
#